data_AF-A0A7V9RLU0-F1
#
_entry.id   AF-A0A7V9RLU0-F1
#
_cell.length_a   1.000
_cell.length_b   1.000
_cell.length_c   1.000
_cell.angle_alpha   90.00
_cell.angle_beta   90.00
_cell.angle_gamma   90.00
#
_symmetry.space_group_name_H-M   'P 1'
#
loop_
_entity.id
_entity.type
_entity.pdbx_description
1 polymer ?
#
loop_
_entity_poly.entity_id
_entity_poly.type
_entity_poly.pdbx_seq_one_letter_code
_entity_poly.pdbx_strand_id
1 'polypeptide(L)'
;MSSEFLAGTLRIDYYRQQLHAQSTGAMVANVNESSLLSFRVPAISPAAQGEAVARLRNIHRRHDELVNRLERQLSLLREHRQALITAAVTGEFAVPGTAA
;
A
#
# COMPACT_ATOMS: atom_id res chain seq x y z
N MET A 1 21.15 14.95 -3.67
CA MET A 1 20.00 14.42 -2.91
C MET A 1 19.63 13.07 -3.49
N SER A 2 19.27 12.09 -2.65
CA SER A 2 18.80 10.79 -3.15
C SER A 2 17.46 10.94 -3.87
N SER A 3 17.31 10.33 -5.05
CA SER A 3 16.06 10.33 -5.83
C SER A 3 14.91 9.69 -5.06
N GLU A 4 15.20 8.63 -4.31
CA GLU A 4 14.23 7.90 -3.48
C GLU A 4 13.74 8.75 -2.30
N PHE A 5 14.63 9.56 -1.72
CA PHE A 5 14.26 10.51 -0.67
C PHE A 5 13.35 11.63 -1.21
N LEU A 6 13.68 12.17 -2.38
CA LEU A 6 12.85 13.18 -3.04
C LEU A 6 11.46 12.62 -3.38
N ALA A 7 11.40 11.43 -3.99
CA ALA A 7 10.15 10.75 -4.29
C ALA A 7 9.32 10.46 -3.04
N GLY A 8 9.95 10.01 -1.95
CA GLY A 8 9.29 9.82 -0.66
C GLY A 8 8.73 11.13 -0.09
N THR A 9 9.48 12.23 -0.20
CA THR A 9 9.07 13.55 0.30
C THR A 9 7.87 14.09 -0.48
N LEU A 10 7.89 14.02 -1.81
CA LEU A 10 6.77 14.47 -2.65
C LEU A 10 5.48 13.67 -2.42
N ARG A 11 5.57 12.47 -1.86
CA ARG A 11 4.41 11.64 -1.51
C ARG A 11 3.77 11.99 -0.17
N ILE A 12 4.41 12.83 0.65
CA ILE A 12 3.83 13.29 1.90
C ILE A 12 2.69 14.27 1.59
N ASP A 13 1.58 14.13 2.31
CA ASP A 13 0.34 14.87 2.03
C ASP A 13 0.51 16.38 2.04
N TYR A 14 1.38 16.91 2.91
CA TYR A 14 1.74 18.34 2.91
C TYR A 14 2.27 18.81 1.55
N TYR A 15 3.23 18.09 0.95
CA TYR A 15 3.79 18.44 -0.36
C TYR A 15 2.81 18.18 -1.49
N ARG A 16 1.99 17.13 -1.37
CA ARG A 16 0.92 16.85 -2.34
C ARG A 16 -0.14 17.96 -2.34
N GLN A 17 -0.56 18.44 -1.15
CA GLN A 17 -1.49 19.56 -1.02
C GLN A 17 -0.90 20.85 -1.53
N GLN A 18 0.40 21.10 -1.32
CA GLN A 18 1.07 22.27 -1.87
C GLN A 18 1.17 22.21 -3.40
N LEU A 19 1.37 21.02 -3.99
CA LEU A 19 1.26 20.79 -5.44
C LEU A 19 -0.16 21.06 -5.95
N HIS A 20 -1.19 20.61 -5.24
CA HIS A 20 -2.58 20.87 -5.61
C HIS A 20 -2.98 22.34 -5.47
N ALA A 21 -2.51 23.04 -4.44
CA ALA A 21 -2.80 24.46 -4.23
C ALA A 21 -2.16 25.36 -5.29
N GLN A 22 -1.06 24.92 -5.91
CA GLN A 22 -0.39 25.64 -7.01
C GLN A 22 -0.79 25.15 -8.40
N SER A 23 -1.49 24.01 -8.51
CA SER A 23 -2.03 23.54 -9.78
C SER A 23 -3.28 24.35 -10.13
N THR A 24 -3.15 25.23 -11.13
CA THR A 24 -4.22 26.08 -11.62
C THR A 24 -5.38 25.24 -12.19
N GLY A 25 -6.46 25.11 -11.42
CA GLY A 25 -7.86 25.06 -11.89
C GLY A 25 -8.24 24.16 -13.07
N ALA A 26 -7.62 23.01 -13.29
CA ALA A 26 -8.02 22.05 -14.32
C ALA A 26 -8.24 20.65 -13.74
N MET A 27 -9.19 19.88 -14.30
CA MET A 27 -9.52 18.49 -13.92
C MET A 27 -8.32 17.52 -13.97
N VAL A 28 -7.19 17.97 -14.53
CA VAL A 28 -5.88 17.32 -14.50
C VAL A 28 -4.91 18.30 -13.84
N ALA A 29 -4.26 17.90 -12.76
CA ALA A 29 -3.26 18.70 -12.08
C ALA A 29 -2.05 18.92 -13.01
N ASN A 30 -2.04 20.02 -13.76
CA ASN A 30 -0.92 20.41 -14.58
C ASN A 30 0.06 21.20 -13.70
N VAL A 31 1.20 20.60 -13.38
CA VAL A 31 2.25 21.27 -12.61
C VAL A 31 3.21 21.93 -13.59
N ASN A 32 3.27 23.26 -13.58
CA ASN A 32 4.21 24.00 -14.42
C ASN A 32 5.66 23.84 -13.89
N GLU A 33 6.63 24.02 -14.78
CA GLU A 33 8.07 23.88 -14.46
C GLU A 33 8.51 24.87 -13.37
N SER A 34 7.98 26.09 -13.40
CA SER A 34 8.28 27.12 -12.42
C SER A 34 7.77 26.79 -11.01
N SER A 35 6.57 26.20 -10.87
CA SER A 35 6.10 25.72 -9.57
C SER A 35 6.96 24.56 -9.10
N LEU A 36 7.32 23.60 -9.98
CA LEU A 36 8.20 22.48 -9.61
C LEU A 36 9.53 22.96 -9.00
N LEU A 37 10.18 23.95 -9.62
CA LEU A 37 11.45 24.50 -9.14
C LEU A 37 11.30 25.34 -7.85
N SER A 38 10.09 25.83 -7.56
CA SER A 38 9.81 26.64 -6.37
C SER A 38 9.59 25.82 -5.08
N PHE A 39 9.45 24.49 -5.20
CA PHE A 39 9.20 23.63 -4.03
C PHE A 39 10.42 23.55 -3.12
N ARG A 40 10.21 23.88 -1.85
CA ARG A 40 11.23 23.72 -0.82
C ARG A 40 11.19 22.28 -0.31
N VAL A 41 12.25 21.53 -0.58
CA VAL A 41 12.44 20.17 -0.05
C VAL A 41 13.33 20.24 1.20
N PRO A 42 13.13 19.39 2.23
CA PRO A 42 13.98 19.39 3.40
C PRO A 42 15.44 19.12 3.04
N ALA A 43 16.32 20.07 3.36
CA ALA A 43 17.75 19.96 3.15
C ALA A 43 18.41 19.25 4.35
N ILE A 44 18.21 17.93 4.44
CA ILE A 44 18.87 17.08 5.45
C ILE A 44 20.16 16.46 4.89
N SER A 45 21.08 16.04 5.76
CA SER A 45 22.37 15.44 5.36
C SER A 45 22.18 14.15 4.54
N PRO A 46 23.10 13.80 3.63
CA PRO A 46 23.00 12.57 2.84
C PRO A 46 22.86 11.30 3.70
N ALA A 47 23.52 11.25 4.87
CA ALA A 47 23.39 10.15 5.81
C ALA A 47 21.96 10.04 6.36
N ALA A 48 21.36 11.16 6.80
CA ALA A 48 19.99 11.18 7.28
C ALA A 48 18.96 10.85 6.19
N GLN A 49 19.22 11.23 4.92
CA GLN A 49 18.39 10.81 3.78
C GLN A 49 18.41 9.28 3.64
N GLY A 50 19.59 8.68 3.72
CA GLY A 50 19.76 7.23 3.64
C GLY A 50 19.02 6.49 4.75
N GLU A 51 19.12 6.98 5.99
CA GLU A 51 18.41 6.41 7.14
C GLU A 51 16.88 6.50 6.98
N ALA A 52 16.37 7.67 6.58
CA ALA A 52 14.94 7.87 6.34
C ALA A 52 14.40 6.92 5.27
N VAL A 53 15.13 6.77 4.16
CA VAL A 53 14.77 5.86 3.07
C VAL A 53 14.82 4.39 3.53
N ALA A 54 15.86 3.99 4.26
CA ALA A 54 15.98 2.63 4.77
C ALA A 54 14.84 2.28 5.74
N ARG A 55 14.45 3.23 6.60
CA ARG A 55 13.30 3.08 7.49
C ARG A 55 11.99 2.91 6.72
N LEU A 56 11.73 3.76 5.72
CA LEU A 56 10.55 3.65 4.87
C LEU A 56 10.49 2.32 4.12
N ARG A 57 11.62 1.88 3.55
CA ARG A 57 11.71 0.59 2.86
C ARG A 57 11.39 -0.59 3.79
N ASN A 58 11.89 -0.56 5.02
CA ASN A 58 11.58 -1.58 6.01
C ASN A 58 10.09 -1.60 6.40
N ILE A 59 9.45 -0.43 6.49
CA ILE A 59 8.00 -0.33 6.75
C ILE A 59 7.22 -0.95 5.59
N HIS A 60 7.52 -0.59 4.35
CA HIS A 60 6.85 -1.17 3.17
C HIS A 60 7.04 -2.69 3.11
N ARG A 61 8.27 -3.19 3.29
CA ARG A 61 8.54 -4.63 3.31
C ARG A 61 7.68 -5.38 4.34
N ARG A 62 7.57 -4.84 5.56
CA ARG A 62 6.73 -5.45 6.62
C ARG A 62 5.25 -5.45 6.24
N HIS A 63 4.78 -4.39 5.60
CA HIS A 63 3.40 -4.31 5.12
C HIS A 63 3.14 -5.35 4.02
N ASP A 64 4.04 -5.47 3.05
CA ASP A 64 3.92 -6.47 1.97
C ASP A 64 3.94 -7.90 2.52
N GLU A 65 4.79 -8.18 3.51
CA GLU A 65 4.81 -9.46 4.22
C GLU A 65 3.48 -9.77 4.92
N LEU A 66 2.84 -8.76 5.53
CA LEU A 66 1.53 -8.93 6.17
C LEU A 66 0.42 -9.18 5.13
N VAL A 67 0.41 -8.43 4.04
CA VAL A 67 -0.55 -8.62 2.93
C VAL A 67 -0.45 -10.05 2.40
N ASN A 68 0.76 -10.52 2.07
CA ASN A 68 0.99 -11.87 1.56
C ASN A 68 0.51 -12.96 2.54
N ARG A 69 0.70 -12.76 3.85
CA ARG A 69 0.21 -13.69 4.88
C ARG A 69 -1.32 -13.75 4.93
N LEU A 70 -1.99 -12.59 4.86
CA LEU A 70 -3.45 -12.52 4.85
C LEU A 70 -4.04 -13.17 3.59
N GLU A 71 -3.43 -12.94 2.43
CA GLU A 71 -3.85 -13.58 1.18
C GLU A 71 -3.71 -15.11 1.25
N ARG A 72 -2.60 -15.60 1.83
CA ARG A 72 -2.40 -17.04 2.07
C ARG A 72 -3.47 -17.61 3.00
N GLN A 73 -3.77 -16.93 4.11
CA GLN A 73 -4.83 -17.35 5.04
C GLN A 73 -6.20 -17.38 4.36
N LEU A 74 -6.52 -16.37 3.56
CA LEU A 74 -7.77 -16.32 2.82
C LEU A 74 -7.89 -17.48 1.81
N SER A 75 -6.79 -17.82 1.14
CA SER A 75 -6.74 -18.99 0.25
C SER A 75 -7.04 -20.29 1.00
N LEU A 76 -6.40 -20.50 2.16
CA LEU A 76 -6.61 -21.70 2.98
C LEU A 76 -8.04 -21.80 3.50
N LEU A 77 -8.64 -20.67 3.93
CA LEU A 77 -10.03 -20.64 4.37
C LEU A 77 -11.01 -20.97 3.23
N ARG A 78 -10.72 -20.51 2.00
CA ARG A 78 -11.51 -20.86 0.81
C ARG A 78 -11.43 -22.35 0.48
N GLU A 79 -10.23 -22.91 0.52
CA GLU A 79 -10.00 -24.34 0.31
C GLU A 79 -10.71 -25.18 1.38
N HIS A 80 -10.57 -24.81 2.65
CA HIS A 80 -11.23 -25.50 3.75
C HIS A 80 -12.76 -25.44 3.61
N ARG A 81 -13.33 -24.27 3.26
CA ARG A 81 -14.76 -24.14 2.98
C ARG A 81 -15.20 -25.06 1.85
N GLN A 82 -14.43 -25.13 0.76
CA GLN A 82 -14.74 -26.00 -0.36
C GLN A 82 -14.71 -27.47 0.05
N ALA A 83 -13.69 -27.90 0.81
CA ALA A 83 -13.59 -29.26 1.32
C ALA A 83 -14.77 -29.64 2.24
N LEU A 84 -15.18 -28.72 3.13
CA LEU A 84 -16.35 -28.93 3.98
C LEU A 84 -17.65 -29.07 3.18
N ILE A 85 -17.84 -28.26 2.14
CA ILE A 85 -19.00 -28.38 1.25
C ILE A 85 -18.97 -29.73 0.53
N THR A 86 -17.81 -30.13 0.00
CA THR A 86 -17.66 -31.43 -0.67
C THR A 86 -18.00 -32.57 0.29
N ALA A 87 -17.42 -32.59 1.49
CA ALA A 87 -17.69 -33.63 2.50
C ALA A 87 -19.16 -33.68 2.92
N ALA A 88 -19.83 -32.52 3.03
CA ALA A 88 -21.25 -32.45 3.32
C ALA A 88 -22.11 -33.03 2.19
N VAL A 89 -21.77 -32.76 0.93
CA VAL A 89 -22.51 -33.25 -0.24
C VAL A 89 -22.23 -34.72 -0.54
N THR A 90 -21.02 -35.23 -0.24
CA THR A 90 -20.70 -36.66 -0.36
C THR A 90 -21.20 -37.49 0.83
N GLY A 91 -21.78 -36.85 1.85
CA GLY A 91 -22.28 -37.53 3.05
C GLY A 91 -21.19 -37.97 4.03
N GLU A 92 -19.95 -37.56 3.81
CA GLU A 92 -18.83 -37.75 4.75
C GLU A 92 -18.95 -36.84 5.99
N PHE A 93 -19.82 -35.83 5.93
CA PHE A 93 -20.11 -34.91 7.02
C PHE A 93 -21.63 -34.68 7.18
N ALA A 94 -22.14 -34.80 8.41
CA ALA A 94 -23.56 -34.59 8.70
C ALA A 94 -23.89 -33.09 8.78
N VAL A 95 -24.81 -32.63 7.94
CA VAL A 95 -25.30 -31.24 7.95
C VAL A 95 -26.47 -31.13 8.94
N PRO A 96 -26.42 -30.23 9.94
CA PRO A 96 -27.54 -30.04 10.86
C PRO A 96 -28.75 -29.48 10.08
N GLY A 97 -29.85 -30.25 10.02
CA GLY A 97 -31.13 -29.81 9.44
C GLY A 97 -31.68 -30.68 8.30
N THR A 98 -30.89 -31.58 7.71
CA THR A 98 -31.40 -32.58 6.77
C THR A 98 -31.79 -33.85 7.53
N ALA A 99 -33.05 -33.91 7.97
CA ALA A 99 -33.67 -35.17 8.35
C ALA A 99 -33.91 -35.99 7.07
N ALA A 100 -33.69 -37.32 7.18
CA ALA A 100 -33.81 -38.30 6.11
C ALA A 100 -35.20 -38.33 5.45
#